data_AF-A0A5Q2RM83-F1
#
_entry.id   AF-A0A5Q2RM83-F1
#
_cell.length_a   1.000
_cell.length_b   1.000
_cell.length_c   1.000
_cell.angle_alpha   90.00
_cell.angle_beta   90.00
_cell.angle_gamma   90.00
#
_symmetry.space_group_name_H-M   'P 1'
#
loop_
_entity.id
_entity.type
_entity.pdbx_description
1 polymer ?
#
loop_
_entity_poly.entity_id
_entity_poly.type
_entity_poly.pdbx_seq_one_letter_code
_entity_poly.pdbx_strand_id
1 'polypeptide(L)'
;MSLWTPGGEHPVDRDRDAGSSPGTSGPADAGGPDILAGLSEEQRAEFDRLSPEDQEQAKLMIAQMAESRRQVLSTPAAVVIGNHAMGLYELAAIHLGAEQPQLEEAKLAIDALAALLDAVDGHLGEDGDTMRDALAQIQLAFVQIRAGLEGEQQGPPTDQPEG
;
A
#
# COMPACT_ATOMS: atom_id res chain seq x y z
N MET A 1 -7.19 -10.14 2.38
CA MET A 1 -6.25 -9.13 1.86
C MET A 1 -5.99 -8.14 2.98
N SER A 2 -4.77 -8.09 3.48
CA SER A 2 -4.39 -7.32 4.66
C SER A 2 -4.01 -5.91 4.25
N LEU A 3 -4.74 -4.91 4.75
CA LEU A 3 -4.30 -3.51 4.71
C LEU A 3 -3.32 -3.31 5.87
N TRP A 4 -2.16 -2.75 5.57
CA TRP A 4 -1.18 -2.36 6.57
C TRP A 4 -1.73 -1.20 7.42
N THR A 5 -1.74 -1.38 8.75
CA THR A 5 -1.81 -0.29 9.74
C THR A 5 -0.51 -0.26 10.54
N PRO A 6 0.10 0.92 10.80
CA PRO A 6 1.47 1.01 11.34
C PRO A 6 1.62 0.64 12.83
N GLY A 7 0.60 0.03 13.46
CA GLY A 7 0.56 -0.30 14.89
C GLY A 7 0.45 -1.80 15.22
N GLY A 8 0.59 -2.69 14.22
CA GLY A 8 0.28 -4.12 14.37
C GLY A 8 -1.05 -4.49 13.70
N GLU A 9 -1.26 -5.78 13.46
CA GLU A 9 -2.44 -6.31 12.75
C GLU A 9 -3.73 -5.88 13.47
N HIS A 10 -4.59 -5.12 12.78
CA HIS A 10 -5.96 -4.88 13.25
C HIS A 10 -6.88 -5.91 12.58
N PRO A 11 -7.31 -6.98 13.26
CA PRO A 11 -8.32 -7.87 12.71
C PRO A 11 -9.64 -7.09 12.56
N VAL A 12 -10.23 -7.18 11.38
CA VAL A 12 -11.56 -6.64 11.10
C VAL A 12 -12.57 -7.64 11.64
N ASP A 13 -12.98 -7.48 12.91
CA ASP A 13 -14.01 -8.32 13.53
C ASP A 13 -15.38 -7.91 12.95
N ARG A 14 -15.92 -8.71 12.02
CA ARG A 14 -17.20 -8.41 11.34
C ARG A 14 -18.44 -8.77 12.15
N ASP A 15 -18.29 -9.32 13.36
CA ASP A 15 -19.42 -9.79 14.18
C ASP A 15 -19.37 -9.27 15.62
N ARG A 16 -19.47 -7.94 15.83
CA ARG A 16 -19.79 -7.37 17.16
C ARG A 16 -20.86 -6.28 17.09
N ASP A 17 -22.03 -6.65 16.58
CA ASP A 17 -23.26 -6.14 17.15
C ASP A 17 -23.59 -6.97 18.40
N ALA A 18 -23.32 -6.42 19.59
CA ALA A 18 -24.12 -6.53 20.82
C ALA A 18 -23.29 -6.25 22.10
N GLY A 19 -23.55 -5.11 22.73
CA GLY A 19 -23.69 -5.04 24.19
C GLY A 19 -22.54 -4.46 25.03
N SER A 20 -22.83 -3.30 25.63
CA SER A 20 -22.46 -2.86 27.00
C SER A 20 -21.30 -1.88 27.20
N SER A 21 -21.67 -0.59 27.18
CA SER A 21 -21.43 0.51 28.16
C SER A 21 -20.04 0.98 28.61
N PRO A 22 -19.91 2.30 28.94
CA PRO A 22 -18.65 3.05 28.85
C PRO A 22 -17.95 3.26 30.20
N GLY A 23 -16.62 3.09 30.19
CA GLY A 23 -15.73 3.49 31.27
C GLY A 23 -15.37 4.96 31.17
N THR A 24 -15.55 5.68 32.27
CA THR A 24 -15.38 7.12 32.41
C THR A 24 -13.90 7.49 32.51
N SER A 25 -13.48 8.52 31.79
CA SER A 25 -12.27 9.30 32.08
C SER A 25 -12.58 10.74 31.67
N GLY A 26 -12.63 11.62 32.67
CA GLY A 26 -13.15 12.99 32.55
C GLY A 26 -12.26 13.94 31.73
N PRO A 27 -12.78 15.13 31.38
CA PRO A 27 -12.11 16.06 30.48
C PRO A 27 -11.27 17.04 31.31
N ALA A 28 -9.95 16.93 31.22
CA ALA A 28 -9.04 17.90 31.81
C ALA A 28 -7.78 18.06 30.94
N ASP A 29 -7.99 18.47 29.68
CA ASP A 29 -7.15 19.38 28.89
C ASP A 29 -7.63 19.35 27.43
N ALA A 30 -8.80 19.92 27.18
CA ALA A 30 -9.35 20.05 25.82
C ALA A 30 -8.95 21.39 25.16
N GLY A 31 -7.78 21.93 25.51
CA GLY A 31 -7.09 22.96 24.73
C GLY A 31 -6.32 22.36 23.55
N GLY A 32 -6.90 21.34 22.89
CA GLY A 32 -6.29 20.70 21.73
C GLY A 32 -6.22 21.68 20.55
N PRO A 33 -5.31 21.45 19.58
CA PRO A 33 -5.32 22.21 18.33
C PRO A 33 -6.75 22.16 17.76
N ASP A 34 -7.26 23.32 17.33
CA ASP A 34 -8.60 23.44 16.77
C ASP A 34 -8.82 22.30 15.76
N ILE A 35 -9.66 21.32 16.14
CA ILE A 35 -9.86 20.09 15.36
C ILE A 35 -10.42 20.46 13.98
N LEU A 36 -11.10 21.60 13.89
CA LEU A 36 -11.65 22.17 12.66
C LEU A 36 -10.66 23.13 11.97
N ALA A 37 -9.43 23.29 12.46
CA ALA A 37 -8.39 24.17 11.88
C ALA A 37 -8.09 23.83 10.42
N GLY A 38 -8.19 22.55 10.05
CA GLY A 38 -7.94 22.05 8.70
C GLY A 38 -9.13 22.16 7.73
N LEU A 39 -10.30 22.64 8.19
CA LEU A 39 -11.49 22.81 7.37
C LEU A 39 -11.54 24.19 6.71
N SER A 40 -12.07 24.25 5.49
CA SER A 40 -12.41 25.52 4.84
C SER A 40 -13.56 26.25 5.55
N GLU A 41 -13.72 27.53 5.28
CA GLU A 41 -14.84 28.33 5.83
C GLU A 41 -16.21 27.74 5.46
N GLU A 42 -16.35 27.23 4.23
CA GLU A 42 -17.57 26.57 3.77
C GLU A 42 -17.85 25.27 4.53
N GLN A 43 -16.81 24.44 4.74
CA GLN A 43 -16.93 23.17 5.47
C GLN A 43 -17.27 23.39 6.95
N ARG A 44 -16.77 24.46 7.56
CA ARG A 44 -17.14 24.86 8.94
C ARG A 44 -18.59 25.31 9.02
N ALA A 45 -19.07 26.10 8.06
CA ALA A 45 -20.46 26.53 8.00
C ALA A 45 -21.43 25.36 7.76
N GLU A 46 -21.00 24.32 7.02
CA GLU A 46 -21.76 23.08 6.86
C GLU A 46 -21.77 22.26 8.16
N PHE A 47 -20.62 22.13 8.83
CA PHE A 47 -20.49 21.47 10.13
C PHE A 47 -21.42 22.08 11.18
N ASP A 48 -21.49 23.41 11.27
CA ASP A 48 -22.35 24.12 12.22
C ASP A 48 -23.85 23.88 11.99
N ARG A 49 -24.25 23.46 10.77
CA ARG A 49 -25.64 23.13 10.41
C ARG A 49 -26.02 21.68 10.73
N LEU A 50 -25.06 20.82 11.05
CA LEU A 50 -25.30 19.43 11.41
C LEU A 50 -26.00 19.31 12.77
N SER A 51 -26.67 18.19 13.02
CA SER A 51 -27.22 17.91 14.34
C SER A 51 -26.09 17.74 15.37
N PRO A 52 -26.34 17.93 16.68
CA PRO A 52 -25.30 17.77 17.70
C PRO A 52 -24.64 16.38 17.70
N GLU A 53 -25.41 15.32 17.38
CA GLU A 53 -24.89 13.96 17.29
C GLU A 53 -23.97 13.79 16.07
N ASP A 54 -24.39 14.29 14.91
CA ASP A 54 -23.60 14.27 13.68
C ASP A 54 -22.31 15.10 13.82
N GLN A 55 -22.36 16.22 14.55
CA GLN A 55 -21.19 17.04 14.85
C GLN A 55 -20.16 16.26 15.68
N GLU A 56 -20.59 15.53 16.72
CA GLU A 56 -19.68 14.71 17.52
C GLU A 56 -19.06 13.57 16.70
N GLN A 57 -19.86 12.90 15.86
CA GLN A 57 -19.34 11.88 14.94
C GLN A 57 -18.31 12.46 13.95
N ALA A 58 -18.60 13.62 13.37
CA ALA A 58 -17.68 14.31 12.47
C ALA A 58 -16.38 14.75 13.18
N LYS A 59 -16.44 15.24 14.43
CA LYS A 59 -15.25 15.56 15.24
C LYS A 59 -14.37 14.32 15.45
N LEU A 60 -14.98 13.18 15.78
CA LEU A 60 -14.25 11.92 15.98
C LEU A 60 -13.54 11.49 14.69
N MET A 61 -14.21 11.56 13.54
CA MET A 61 -13.61 11.25 12.25
C MET A 61 -12.45 12.17 11.91
N ILE A 62 -12.61 13.49 12.11
CA ILE A 62 -11.54 14.47 11.88
C ILE A 62 -10.35 14.21 12.80
N ALA A 63 -10.60 13.92 14.08
CA ALA A 63 -9.56 13.60 15.05
C ALA A 63 -8.77 12.34 14.64
N GLN A 64 -9.45 11.29 14.16
CA GLN A 64 -8.81 10.08 13.65
C GLN A 64 -7.91 10.38 12.43
N MET A 65 -8.41 11.13 11.45
CA MET A 65 -7.62 11.52 10.28
C MET A 65 -6.39 12.37 10.66
N ALA A 66 -6.57 13.30 11.60
CA ALA A 66 -5.49 14.14 12.10
C ALA A 66 -4.41 13.31 12.81
N GLU A 67 -4.81 12.30 13.58
CA GLU A 67 -3.89 11.36 14.22
C GLU A 67 -3.12 10.52 13.19
N SER A 68 -3.82 9.97 12.19
CA SER A 68 -3.16 9.24 11.10
C SER A 68 -2.14 10.11 10.37
N ARG A 69 -2.46 11.38 10.10
CA ARG A 69 -1.51 12.32 9.48
C ARG A 69 -0.29 12.57 10.38
N ARG A 70 -0.48 12.75 11.69
CA ARG A 70 0.64 12.91 12.64
C ARG A 70 1.55 11.68 12.65
N GLN A 71 0.96 10.49 12.61
CA GLN A 71 1.71 9.24 12.56
C GLN A 71 2.51 9.10 11.25
N VAL A 72 1.95 9.51 10.11
CA VAL A 72 2.71 9.53 8.84
C VAL A 72 3.86 10.53 8.92
N LEU A 73 3.63 11.72 9.50
CA LEU A 73 4.68 12.74 9.66
C LEU A 73 5.82 12.30 10.59
N SER A 74 5.55 11.44 11.58
CA SER A 74 6.59 10.90 12.45
C SER A 74 7.36 9.73 11.84
N THR A 75 6.89 9.17 10.71
CA THR A 75 7.55 8.08 10.02
C THR A 75 8.54 8.63 8.98
N PRO A 76 9.82 8.21 9.00
CA PRO A 76 10.77 8.63 7.98
C PRO A 76 10.29 8.22 6.58
N ALA A 77 10.37 9.15 5.62
CA ALA A 77 9.93 8.89 4.24
C ALA A 77 10.63 7.68 3.62
N ALA A 78 11.91 7.47 3.94
CA ALA A 78 12.68 6.32 3.46
C ALA A 78 12.03 4.97 3.84
N VAL A 79 11.44 4.86 5.04
CA VAL A 79 10.76 3.63 5.49
C VAL A 79 9.50 3.38 4.66
N VAL A 80 8.72 4.43 4.42
CA VAL A 80 7.48 4.34 3.62
C VAL A 80 7.81 3.99 2.16
N ILE A 81 8.81 4.66 1.58
CA ILE A 81 9.28 4.40 0.21
C ILE A 81 9.87 2.99 0.08
N GLY A 82 10.66 2.53 1.05
CA GLY A 82 11.18 1.16 1.09
C GLY A 82 10.07 0.12 1.10
N ASN A 83 9.02 0.34 1.89
CA ASN A 83 7.84 -0.52 1.88
C ASN A 83 7.14 -0.53 0.51
N HIS A 84 7.05 0.61 -0.19
CA HIS A 84 6.50 0.64 -1.55
C HIS A 84 7.40 -0.07 -2.57
N ALA A 85 8.73 0.04 -2.44
CA ALA A 85 9.66 -0.71 -3.27
C ALA A 85 9.46 -2.22 -3.10
N MET A 86 9.31 -2.71 -1.87
CA MET A 86 9.00 -4.11 -1.61
C MET A 86 7.65 -4.52 -2.21
N GLY A 87 6.62 -3.67 -2.10
CA GLY A 87 5.30 -3.94 -2.71
C GLY A 87 5.36 -4.05 -4.24
N LEU A 88 6.18 -3.23 -4.92
CA LEU A 88 6.39 -3.35 -6.37
C LEU A 88 7.12 -4.65 -6.74
N TYR A 89 8.11 -5.05 -5.93
CA TYR A 89 8.78 -6.34 -6.08
C TYR A 89 7.80 -7.52 -5.93
N GLU A 90 6.98 -7.53 -4.87
CA GLU A 90 5.98 -8.58 -4.63
C GLU A 90 4.96 -8.66 -5.76
N LEU A 91 4.50 -7.50 -6.25
CA LEU A 91 3.57 -7.43 -7.37
C LEU A 91 4.16 -8.09 -8.62
N ALA A 92 5.41 -7.78 -8.97
CA ALA A 92 6.12 -8.43 -10.06
C ALA A 92 6.24 -9.94 -9.86
N ALA A 93 6.59 -10.37 -8.63
CA ALA A 93 6.77 -11.78 -8.31
C ALA A 93 5.46 -12.58 -8.42
N ILE A 94 4.33 -12.01 -7.97
CA ILE A 94 3.00 -12.62 -8.09
C ILE A 94 2.61 -12.80 -9.56
N HIS A 95 2.81 -11.78 -10.40
CA HIS A 95 2.47 -11.88 -11.82
C HIS A 95 3.38 -12.86 -12.59
N LEU A 96 4.66 -12.94 -12.23
CA LEU A 96 5.58 -13.94 -12.79
C LEU A 96 5.28 -15.37 -12.33
N GLY A 97 4.91 -15.55 -11.06
CA GLY A 97 4.68 -16.85 -10.45
C GLY A 97 3.28 -17.41 -10.65
N ALA A 98 2.40 -16.72 -11.38
CA ALA A 98 1.06 -17.20 -11.70
C ALA A 98 1.10 -18.47 -12.56
N GLU A 99 0.04 -19.30 -12.50
CA GLU A 99 -0.09 -20.52 -13.34
C GLU A 99 0.12 -20.22 -14.83
N GLN A 100 -0.34 -19.05 -15.28
CA GLN A 100 0.01 -18.46 -16.57
C GLN A 100 0.71 -17.13 -16.29
N PRO A 101 2.05 -17.04 -16.48
CA PRO A 101 2.79 -15.82 -16.20
C PRO A 101 2.27 -14.61 -16.99
N GLN A 102 2.01 -13.51 -16.29
CA GLN A 102 1.51 -12.27 -16.87
C GLN A 102 2.67 -11.31 -17.12
N LEU A 103 3.36 -11.47 -18.26
CA LEU A 103 4.61 -10.76 -18.53
C LEU A 103 4.45 -9.23 -18.59
N GLU A 104 3.38 -8.70 -19.17
CA GLU A 104 3.20 -7.25 -19.27
C GLU A 104 3.00 -6.60 -17.87
N GLU A 105 2.20 -7.23 -17.01
CA GLU A 105 1.97 -6.76 -15.64
C GLU A 105 3.23 -6.87 -14.78
N ALA A 106 3.95 -8.00 -14.89
CA ALA A 106 5.23 -8.17 -14.22
C ALA A 106 6.25 -7.13 -14.69
N LYS A 107 6.32 -6.87 -16.00
CA LYS A 107 7.22 -5.88 -16.58
C LYS A 107 6.92 -4.47 -16.05
N LEU A 108 5.65 -4.08 -16.01
CA LEU A 108 5.25 -2.77 -15.48
C LEU A 108 5.72 -2.58 -14.04
N ALA A 109 5.53 -3.58 -13.18
CA ALA A 109 5.97 -3.54 -11.79
C ALA A 109 7.51 -3.49 -11.67
N ILE A 110 8.24 -4.27 -12.47
CA ILE A 110 9.72 -4.26 -12.52
C ILE A 110 10.24 -2.90 -12.97
N ASP A 111 9.67 -2.33 -14.03
CA ASP A 111 10.08 -1.02 -14.56
C ASP A 111 9.81 0.09 -13.54
N ALA A 112 8.67 0.04 -12.83
CA ALA A 112 8.35 0.98 -11.76
C ALA A 112 9.31 0.86 -10.57
N LEU A 113 9.65 -0.36 -10.15
CA LEU A 113 10.63 -0.60 -9.09
C LEU A 113 12.02 -0.07 -9.48
N ALA A 114 12.45 -0.34 -10.72
CA ALA A 114 13.72 0.15 -11.24
C ALA A 114 13.78 1.68 -11.26
N ALA A 115 12.73 2.33 -11.79
CA ALA A 115 12.65 3.79 -11.83
C ALA A 115 12.65 4.42 -10.42
N LEU A 116 11.98 3.78 -9.46
CA LEU A 116 11.98 4.23 -8.07
C LEU A 116 13.38 4.13 -7.47
N LEU A 117 14.02 2.96 -7.53
CA LEU A 117 15.33 2.72 -6.92
C LEU A 117 16.46 3.55 -7.55
N ASP A 118 16.37 3.84 -8.84
CA ASP A 118 17.29 4.75 -9.54
C ASP A 118 17.12 6.19 -9.02
N ALA A 119 15.88 6.66 -8.87
CA ALA A 119 15.60 8.02 -8.43
C ALA A 119 15.92 8.30 -6.95
N VAL A 120 15.86 7.27 -6.08
CA VAL A 120 16.12 7.40 -4.64
C VAL A 120 17.45 6.80 -4.20
N ASP A 121 18.40 6.66 -5.12
CA ASP A 121 19.71 6.08 -4.82
C ASP A 121 20.42 6.82 -3.67
N GLY A 122 21.04 6.06 -2.78
CA GLY A 122 21.67 6.56 -1.56
C GLY A 122 20.72 7.07 -0.46
N HIS A 123 19.42 7.23 -0.72
CA HIS A 123 18.45 7.73 0.27
C HIS A 123 17.81 6.63 1.13
N LEU A 124 17.82 5.38 0.67
CA LEU A 124 17.21 4.24 1.38
C LEU A 124 18.20 3.46 2.26
N GLY A 125 19.50 3.74 2.20
CA GLY A 125 20.52 2.99 2.95
C GLY A 125 20.59 1.52 2.53
N GLU A 126 20.87 0.63 3.49
CA GLU A 126 21.07 -0.82 3.28
C GLU A 126 19.83 -1.52 2.71
N ASP A 127 18.62 -1.04 3.05
CA ASP A 127 17.37 -1.54 2.47
C ASP A 127 17.31 -1.28 0.96
N GLY A 128 17.86 -0.15 0.52
CA GLY A 128 17.98 0.19 -0.91
C GLY A 128 18.94 -0.73 -1.66
N ASP A 129 20.08 -1.08 -1.05
CA ASP A 129 21.04 -2.03 -1.61
C ASP A 129 20.40 -3.42 -1.76
N THR A 130 19.77 -3.90 -0.68
CA THR A 130 19.03 -5.17 -0.69
C THR A 130 17.96 -5.20 -1.79
N MET A 131 17.25 -4.09 -1.98
CA MET A 131 16.21 -4.00 -3.00
C MET A 131 16.75 -3.95 -4.43
N ARG A 132 17.93 -3.38 -4.66
CA ARG A 132 18.60 -3.44 -5.96
C ARG A 132 19.04 -4.86 -6.31
N ASP A 133 19.55 -5.60 -5.34
CA ASP A 133 19.91 -7.01 -5.54
C ASP A 133 18.65 -7.84 -5.89
N ALA A 134 17.55 -7.62 -5.17
CA ALA A 134 16.27 -8.26 -5.47
C ALA A 134 15.72 -7.87 -6.86
N LEU A 135 15.85 -6.60 -7.26
CA LEU A 135 15.48 -6.13 -8.59
C LEU A 135 16.27 -6.87 -9.69
N ALA A 136 17.59 -7.04 -9.51
CA ALA A 136 18.41 -7.77 -10.46
C ALA A 136 17.98 -9.24 -10.58
N GLN A 137 17.64 -9.88 -9.45
CA GLN A 137 17.15 -11.26 -9.43
C GLN A 137 15.82 -11.41 -10.17
N ILE A 138 14.85 -10.52 -9.94
CA ILE A 138 13.54 -10.63 -10.58
C ILE A 138 13.58 -10.27 -12.07
N GLN A 139 14.45 -9.35 -12.49
CA GLN A 139 14.72 -9.06 -13.90
C GLN A 139 15.29 -10.30 -14.62
N LEU A 140 16.20 -11.03 -13.98
CA LEU A 140 16.73 -12.28 -14.52
C LEU A 140 15.63 -13.35 -14.64
N ALA A 141 14.80 -13.51 -13.60
CA ALA A 141 13.67 -14.44 -13.62
C ALA A 141 12.68 -14.10 -14.76
N PHE A 142 12.36 -12.81 -14.95
CA PHE A 142 11.50 -12.35 -16.03
C PHE A 142 12.03 -12.78 -17.42
N VAL A 143 13.32 -12.57 -17.69
CA VAL A 143 13.92 -12.94 -18.97
C VAL A 143 13.89 -14.45 -19.19
N GLN A 144 14.18 -15.25 -18.16
CA GLN A 144 14.15 -16.71 -18.23
C GLN A 144 12.73 -17.24 -18.52
N ILE A 145 11.72 -16.73 -17.82
CA ILE A 145 10.32 -17.14 -18.00
C ILE A 145 9.82 -16.74 -19.39
N ARG A 146 10.10 -15.50 -19.83
CA ARG A 146 9.74 -15.04 -21.18
C ARG A 146 10.33 -15.95 -22.26
N ALA A 147 11.62 -16.29 -22.16
CA ALA A 147 12.28 -17.17 -23.12
C ALA A 147 11.69 -18.59 -23.11
N GLY A 148 11.29 -19.10 -21.95
CA GLY A 148 10.59 -20.39 -21.83
C GLY A 148 9.26 -20.41 -22.59
N LEU A 149 8.43 -19.38 -22.39
CA LEU A 149 7.13 -19.25 -23.05
C LEU A 149 7.25 -19.08 -24.57
N GLU A 150 8.24 -18.31 -25.03
CA GLU A 150 8.52 -18.14 -26.47
C GLU A 150 8.99 -19.46 -27.12
N GLY A 151 9.73 -20.30 -26.37
CA GLY A 151 10.17 -21.62 -26.81
C GLY A 151 9.04 -22.65 -26.90
N GLU A 152 8.06 -22.59 -26.00
CA GLU A 152 6.86 -23.46 -26.04
C GLU A 152 5.93 -23.12 -27.20
N GLN A 153 5.84 -21.84 -27.59
CA GLN A 153 5.02 -21.40 -28.73
C GLN A 153 5.59 -21.80 -30.09
N GLN A 154 6.89 -22.12 -30.18
CA GLN A 154 7.58 -22.53 -31.41
C GLN A 154 7.69 -24.06 -31.59
N GLY A 155 6.82 -24.84 -30.94
CA GLY A 155 6.80 -26.31 -31.00
C GLY A 155 6.90 -26.88 -32.44
N PRO A 156 7.48 -28.10 -32.60
CA PRO A 156 7.95 -28.59 -33.89
C PRO A 156 6.85 -28.66 -34.95
N PRO A 157 7.17 -28.38 -36.23
CA PRO A 157 6.19 -28.49 -37.31
C PRO A 157 5.64 -29.91 -37.33
N THR A 158 4.31 -30.02 -37.33
CA THR A 158 3.62 -31.30 -37.41
C THR A 158 3.82 -31.84 -38.82
N ASP A 159 4.92 -32.56 -39.04
CA ASP A 159 5.18 -33.28 -40.28
C ASP A 159 4.21 -34.47 -40.32
N GLN A 160 3.06 -34.28 -40.97
CA GLN A 160 2.18 -35.39 -41.34
C GLN A 160 2.81 -36.07 -42.56
N PRO A 161 3.16 -37.37 -42.50
CA PRO A 161 3.48 -38.10 -43.71
C PRO A 161 2.17 -38.34 -44.47
N GLU A 162 2.02 -37.67 -45.63
CA GLU A 162 1.01 -38.06 -46.62
C GLU A 162 1.38 -39.45 -47.18
N GLY A 163 0.37 -40.32 -47.23
CA GLY A 163 0.48 -41.75 -47.57
C GLY A 163 0.56 -42.08 -49.05
#